data_AF-A0A137PHU5-F1
#
_entry.id   AF-A0A137PHU5-F1
#
_cell.length_a   1.000
_cell.length_b   1.000
_cell.length_c   1.000
_cell.angle_alpha   90.00
_cell.angle_beta   90.00
_cell.angle_gamma   90.00
#
_symmetry.space_group_name_H-M   'P 1'
#
loop_
_entity.id
_entity.type
_entity.pdbx_description
1 polymer ?
#
loop_
_entity_poly.entity_id
_entity_poly.type
_entity_poly.pdbx_seq_one_letter_code
_entity_poly.pdbx_strand_id
1 'polypeptide(L)'
;MSKSDIESNVNNKANTSVISNNNNNDNNNNNDNNGNNRVHFLDSEHLDITADVIQLSNDPPTGNITPVFSQESDSVLGGPTEFSFIHTLNLLIFNSFLGTAIRLGLNALFKYKDQQVFEVIYAQLFGSFLFGFLQSTQQTVLKNNLNLFLGFGTGLCGCITTFSSFSLIAFTNLFHINAKSGVLQGILSAITVLVITLTGSLSSLKYGKLLGKKLNNFILERRAKKMLNQNASKSNTNTRSEVVIHDCFIRYVLLFLASVVPWTIIIVTCIWIPQGRNWTISLALSPLGTLLRFLLRRLNALSSTFFWGTYVANILGTGILGLLFILQDPKIGYCGTDSDWKCEIIFGFSNGFCACLTTISTFVSELNSLHTKKSHIYGLVSIVSGQIILLVIVGSWVWSN
;
A
#
# COMPACT_ATOMS: atom_id res chain seq x y z
N MET A 1 50.41 -56.16 2.52
CA MET A 1 50.55 -55.19 3.63
C MET A 1 49.13 -54.85 4.06
N SER A 2 48.54 -55.31 5.18
CA SER A 2 49.09 -55.61 6.54
C SER A 2 49.79 -54.37 7.10
N LYS A 3 49.44 -53.80 8.26
CA LYS A 3 48.62 -54.26 9.41
C LYS A 3 48.16 -53.01 10.22
N SER A 4 46.91 -52.90 10.71
CA SER A 4 46.42 -53.17 12.11
C SER A 4 46.77 -52.05 13.13
N ASP A 5 46.06 -51.75 14.24
CA ASP A 5 45.22 -52.52 15.20
C ASP A 5 44.20 -51.60 15.97
N ILE A 6 42.98 -52.08 16.34
CA ILE A 6 42.41 -52.33 17.73
C ILE A 6 41.99 -51.04 18.54
N GLU A 7 40.90 -50.94 19.33
CA GLU A 7 39.98 -51.95 19.96
C GLU A 7 38.45 -51.73 19.76
N SER A 8 37.60 -51.70 20.83
CA SER A 8 36.21 -52.23 20.79
C SER A 8 35.14 -51.61 21.76
N ASN A 9 34.23 -52.47 22.32
CA ASN A 9 33.02 -52.29 23.18
C ASN A 9 31.75 -51.71 22.51
N VAL A 10 30.63 -52.40 22.24
CA VAL A 10 29.89 -53.58 22.81
C VAL A 10 28.95 -53.28 24.00
N ASN A 11 27.66 -53.07 23.70
CA ASN A 11 26.47 -53.75 24.28
C ASN A 11 25.18 -53.06 23.75
N ASN A 12 24.29 -53.64 22.93
CA ASN A 12 23.47 -54.86 23.07
C ASN A 12 22.19 -54.66 23.92
N LYS A 13 21.04 -54.44 23.25
CA LYS A 13 19.83 -55.27 23.45
C LYS A 13 18.76 -55.04 22.37
N ALA A 14 18.17 -56.14 21.91
CA ALA A 14 17.04 -56.19 20.99
C ALA A 14 15.77 -56.70 21.69
N ASN A 15 14.63 -56.55 21.01
CA ASN A 15 13.34 -57.27 21.08
C ASN A 15 12.39 -56.48 20.13
N THR A 16 11.79 -56.96 19.02
CA THR A 16 11.20 -58.27 18.67
C THR A 16 10.06 -58.62 19.65
N SER A 17 8.80 -58.89 19.29
CA SER A 17 8.09 -59.43 18.10
C SER A 17 6.68 -58.78 17.98
N VAL A 18 5.98 -58.59 16.85
CA VAL A 18 5.61 -59.45 15.68
C VAL A 18 4.43 -60.41 15.95
N ILE A 19 3.31 -60.23 15.18
CA ILE A 19 2.23 -61.22 14.82
C ILE A 19 1.23 -61.64 15.95
N SER A 20 -0.09 -61.85 15.74
CA SER A 20 -1.03 -61.59 14.63
C SER A 20 -2.51 -61.91 14.95
N ASN A 21 -3.44 -61.41 14.11
CA ASN A 21 -4.65 -62.07 13.57
C ASN A 21 -5.92 -62.43 14.41
N ASN A 22 -7.04 -61.93 13.86
CA ASN A 22 -8.28 -62.64 13.47
C ASN A 22 -9.45 -62.88 14.44
N ASN A 23 -10.56 -62.22 14.03
CA ASN A 23 -11.87 -62.80 13.67
C ASN A 23 -12.97 -63.04 14.72
N ASN A 24 -14.20 -62.85 14.20
CA ASN A 24 -15.49 -63.43 14.61
C ASN A 24 -16.11 -62.91 15.93
N ASN A 25 -17.44 -62.81 16.08
CA ASN A 25 -18.56 -62.64 15.13
C ASN A 25 -19.83 -62.26 15.94
N ASP A 26 -20.93 -61.94 15.25
CA ASP A 26 -22.33 -62.22 15.65
C ASP A 26 -23.06 -61.46 16.80
N ASN A 27 -24.15 -60.79 16.37
CA ASN A 27 -25.54 -60.92 16.84
C ASN A 27 -26.15 -60.21 18.09
N ASN A 28 -27.09 -59.29 17.75
CA ASN A 28 -28.52 -59.28 18.14
C ASN A 28 -29.09 -58.59 19.42
N ASN A 29 -30.31 -58.07 19.18
CA ASN A 29 -31.47 -57.83 20.06
C ASN A 29 -31.64 -56.52 20.86
N ASN A 30 -32.46 -55.62 20.29
CA ASN A 30 -33.81 -55.25 20.77
C ASN A 30 -34.16 -55.44 22.27
N ASN A 31 -34.50 -54.36 22.99
CA ASN A 31 -35.89 -53.94 23.25
C ASN A 31 -36.04 -52.78 24.27
N ASP A 32 -37.05 -51.94 24.03
CA ASP A 32 -37.92 -51.18 24.96
C ASP A 32 -37.54 -51.04 26.45
N ASN A 33 -37.55 -49.78 26.97
CA ASN A 33 -38.77 -49.27 27.63
C ASN A 33 -38.75 -47.79 28.04
N ASN A 34 -39.95 -47.27 28.28
CA ASN A 34 -40.28 -45.88 28.65
C ASN A 34 -40.27 -45.67 30.18
N GLY A 35 -39.87 -44.50 30.69
CA GLY A 35 -39.76 -44.30 32.15
C GLY A 35 -39.52 -42.85 32.62
N ASN A 36 -40.59 -42.14 32.98
CA ASN A 36 -40.54 -40.85 33.68
C ASN A 36 -40.11 -41.02 35.16
N ASN A 37 -39.09 -40.29 35.65
CA ASN A 37 -39.25 -39.25 36.69
C ASN A 37 -37.95 -38.72 37.33
N ARG A 38 -38.04 -37.45 37.76
CA ARG A 38 -37.32 -36.78 38.88
C ARG A 38 -35.80 -36.51 38.78
N VAL A 39 -35.52 -35.25 38.45
CA VAL A 39 -34.72 -34.29 39.24
C VAL A 39 -33.54 -34.86 40.05
N HIS A 40 -32.33 -34.60 39.56
CA HIS A 40 -31.16 -34.36 40.41
C HIS A 40 -30.58 -32.99 40.05
N PHE A 41 -30.55 -32.09 41.04
CA PHE A 41 -29.73 -30.89 41.02
C PHE A 41 -28.30 -31.29 41.40
N LEU A 42 -27.32 -31.14 40.50
CA LEU A 42 -25.91 -30.97 40.86
C LEU A 42 -25.21 -30.08 39.82
N ASP A 43 -24.84 -28.90 40.31
CA ASP A 43 -23.68 -28.06 40.02
C ASP A 43 -23.29 -27.67 38.58
N SER A 44 -23.23 -26.35 38.41
CA SER A 44 -22.78 -25.63 37.22
C SER A 44 -21.26 -25.75 37.01
N GLU A 45 -20.84 -26.54 36.03
CA GLU A 45 -19.48 -26.45 35.50
C GLU A 45 -19.39 -25.21 34.59
N HIS A 46 -18.83 -24.13 35.13
CA HIS A 46 -18.56 -22.90 34.38
C HIS A 46 -17.45 -23.16 33.34
N LEU A 47 -17.83 -23.56 32.12
CA LEU A 47 -16.92 -23.47 30.97
C LEU A 47 -16.59 -22.00 30.72
N ASP A 48 -15.41 -21.59 31.18
CA ASP A 48 -14.95 -20.20 31.06
C ASP A 48 -14.38 -19.94 29.66
N ILE A 49 -15.29 -19.78 28.70
CA ILE A 49 -15.03 -19.47 27.28
C ILE A 49 -14.12 -18.23 27.12
N THR A 50 -13.99 -17.39 28.15
CA THR A 50 -13.05 -16.27 28.14
C THR A 50 -11.58 -16.72 28.08
N ALA A 51 -11.23 -17.85 28.70
CA ALA A 51 -9.86 -18.37 28.71
C ALA A 51 -9.40 -18.86 27.32
N ASP A 52 -10.22 -19.64 26.62
CA ASP A 52 -9.89 -20.19 25.30
C ASP A 52 -9.78 -19.10 24.22
N VAL A 53 -10.64 -18.08 24.28
CA VAL A 53 -10.58 -16.91 23.38
C VAL A 53 -9.34 -16.05 23.67
N ILE A 54 -8.84 -16.03 24.92
CA ILE A 54 -7.60 -15.34 25.29
C ILE A 54 -6.37 -16.16 24.92
N GLN A 55 -6.38 -17.50 25.03
CA GLN A 55 -5.25 -18.34 24.59
C GLN A 55 -5.00 -18.24 23.09
N LEU A 56 -6.06 -18.18 22.27
CA LEU A 56 -5.99 -17.87 20.82
C LEU A 56 -5.39 -16.48 20.50
N SER A 57 -5.14 -15.62 21.51
CA SER A 57 -4.48 -14.31 21.35
C SER A 57 -3.04 -14.26 21.90
N ASN A 58 -2.59 -15.29 22.62
CA ASN A 58 -1.29 -15.33 23.30
C ASN A 58 -0.24 -16.18 22.60
N ASP A 59 -0.63 -17.02 21.64
CA ASP A 59 0.34 -17.59 20.69
C ASP A 59 1.01 -16.46 19.90
N PRO A 60 2.35 -16.40 19.84
CA PRO A 60 3.02 -15.44 18.99
C PRO A 60 2.62 -15.73 17.54
N PRO A 61 2.24 -14.74 16.72
CA PRO A 61 2.05 -14.93 15.28
C PRO A 61 3.42 -15.10 14.60
N THR A 62 4.04 -16.26 14.81
CA THR A 62 5.13 -16.84 14.02
C THR A 62 4.63 -17.31 12.65
N GLY A 63 3.30 -17.39 12.47
CA GLY A 63 2.68 -17.25 11.17
C GLY A 63 3.05 -15.90 10.55
N ASN A 64 3.96 -15.92 9.58
CA ASN A 64 4.27 -14.78 8.72
C ASN A 64 2.96 -14.13 8.25
N ILE A 65 2.69 -12.90 8.71
CA ILE A 65 1.72 -12.03 8.04
C ILE A 65 2.39 -11.60 6.73
N THR A 66 2.34 -12.49 5.75
CA THR A 66 2.76 -12.23 4.38
C THR A 66 1.96 -11.01 3.91
N PRO A 67 2.62 -9.91 3.55
CA PRO A 67 1.91 -8.74 3.06
C PRO A 67 1.14 -9.14 1.80
N VAL A 68 -0.15 -8.78 1.77
CA VAL A 68 -1.14 -9.22 0.77
C VAL A 68 -0.77 -8.88 -0.68
N PHE A 69 0.22 -8.01 -0.89
CA PHE A 69 0.89 -7.80 -2.18
C PHE A 69 1.42 -9.12 -2.81
N SER A 70 1.68 -10.15 -2.00
CA SER A 70 2.06 -11.51 -2.43
C SER A 70 0.87 -12.43 -2.76
N GLN A 71 -0.36 -12.06 -2.41
CA GLN A 71 -1.61 -12.76 -2.77
C GLN A 71 -2.43 -11.98 -3.83
N GLU A 72 -1.98 -10.78 -4.20
CA GLU A 72 -2.61 -9.93 -5.21
C GLU A 72 -2.48 -10.45 -6.65
N SER A 73 -1.67 -11.49 -6.88
CA SER A 73 -1.53 -12.18 -8.18
C SER A 73 -2.57 -13.27 -8.41
N ASP A 74 -2.80 -14.12 -7.41
CA ASP A 74 -3.38 -15.46 -7.63
C ASP A 74 -4.91 -15.42 -7.76
N SER A 75 -5.54 -14.34 -7.32
CA SER A 75 -6.99 -14.10 -7.44
C SER A 75 -7.39 -13.35 -8.72
N VAL A 76 -6.44 -12.92 -9.56
CA VAL A 76 -6.68 -12.04 -10.72
C VAL A 76 -6.89 -12.81 -12.04
N LEU A 77 -6.75 -14.14 -12.04
CA LEU A 77 -7.01 -14.97 -13.24
C LEU A 77 -8.51 -15.12 -13.58
N GLY A 78 -9.40 -14.78 -12.65
CA GLY A 78 -10.78 -14.42 -12.97
C GLY A 78 -10.82 -12.92 -13.27
N GLY A 79 -11.05 -12.54 -14.54
CA GLY A 79 -11.15 -11.14 -14.92
C GLY A 79 -12.20 -10.41 -14.05
N PRO A 80 -11.92 -9.19 -13.54
CA PRO A 80 -12.90 -8.48 -12.75
C PRO A 80 -14.15 -8.27 -13.59
N THR A 81 -15.33 -8.53 -13.02
CA THR A 81 -16.59 -8.14 -13.66
C THR A 81 -16.51 -6.67 -14.05
N GLU A 82 -17.00 -6.31 -15.24
CA GLU A 82 -16.83 -4.96 -15.80
C GLU A 82 -17.25 -3.86 -14.80
N PHE A 83 -18.32 -4.15 -14.05
CA PHE A 83 -18.83 -3.34 -12.96
C PHE A 83 -17.79 -3.11 -11.84
N SER A 84 -17.09 -4.15 -11.38
CA SER A 84 -16.01 -4.04 -10.38
C SER A 84 -14.81 -3.23 -10.90
N PHE A 85 -14.48 -3.38 -12.19
CA PHE A 85 -13.43 -2.59 -12.82
C PHE A 85 -13.81 -1.10 -12.87
N ILE A 86 -15.01 -0.75 -13.33
CA ILE A 86 -15.54 0.62 -13.33
C ILE A 86 -15.58 1.21 -11.90
N HIS A 87 -15.94 0.41 -10.90
CA HIS A 87 -15.89 0.83 -9.48
C HIS A 87 -14.48 1.23 -9.06
N THR A 88 -13.48 0.42 -9.44
CA THR A 88 -12.06 0.70 -9.18
C THR A 88 -11.63 2.00 -9.85
N LEU A 89 -11.98 2.20 -11.13
CA LEU A 89 -11.62 3.41 -11.87
C LEU A 89 -12.19 4.68 -11.22
N ASN A 90 -13.48 4.71 -10.89
CA ASN A 90 -14.10 5.86 -10.24
C ASN A 90 -13.45 6.19 -8.89
N LEU A 91 -13.15 5.16 -8.09
CA LEU A 91 -12.44 5.32 -6.83
C LEU A 91 -11.00 5.82 -7.00
N LEU A 92 -10.26 5.35 -8.01
CA LEU A 92 -8.92 5.85 -8.32
C LEU A 92 -8.93 7.32 -8.75
N ILE A 93 -9.84 7.69 -9.66
CA ILE A 93 -9.98 9.06 -10.18
C ILE A 93 -10.27 10.03 -9.02
N PHE A 94 -11.33 9.77 -8.25
CA PHE A 94 -11.72 10.61 -7.11
C PHE A 94 -10.60 10.76 -6.07
N ASN A 95 -9.98 9.65 -5.67
CA ASN A 95 -8.92 9.68 -4.67
C ASN A 95 -7.60 10.30 -5.19
N SER A 96 -7.35 10.30 -6.50
CA SER A 96 -6.17 10.97 -7.07
C SER A 96 -6.23 12.50 -6.92
N PHE A 97 -7.43 13.10 -7.06
CA PHE A 97 -7.63 14.52 -6.80
C PHE A 97 -7.33 14.85 -5.34
N LEU A 98 -7.93 14.09 -4.40
CA LEU A 98 -7.74 14.31 -2.97
C LEU A 98 -6.28 14.12 -2.56
N GLY A 99 -5.59 13.09 -3.07
CA GLY A 99 -4.18 12.85 -2.76
C GLY A 99 -3.25 13.92 -3.32
N THR A 100 -3.52 14.40 -4.54
CA THR A 100 -2.79 15.52 -5.15
C THR A 100 -3.01 16.82 -4.40
N ALA A 101 -4.26 17.14 -4.03
CA ALA A 101 -4.60 18.31 -3.23
C ALA A 101 -3.90 18.28 -1.86
N ILE A 102 -3.87 17.13 -1.19
CA ILE A 102 -3.13 16.94 0.08
C ILE A 102 -1.63 17.16 -0.12
N ARG A 103 -1.01 16.58 -1.15
CA ARG A 103 0.43 16.78 -1.42
C ARG A 103 0.76 18.23 -1.73
N LEU A 104 0.00 18.89 -2.61
CA LEU A 104 0.20 20.30 -2.94
C LEU A 104 -0.02 21.20 -1.70
N GLY A 105 -1.05 20.92 -0.91
CA GLY A 105 -1.34 21.61 0.35
C GLY A 105 -0.22 21.45 1.38
N LEU A 106 0.30 20.24 1.58
CA LEU A 106 1.43 19.98 2.47
C LEU A 106 2.70 20.68 1.97
N ASN A 107 3.02 20.58 0.68
CA ASN A 107 4.16 21.27 0.10
C ASN A 107 4.05 22.79 0.27
N ALA A 108 2.86 23.38 0.10
CA ALA A 108 2.63 24.81 0.28
C ALA A 108 2.70 25.25 1.77
N LEU A 109 2.14 24.44 2.68
CA LEU A 109 2.13 24.73 4.11
C LEU A 109 3.52 24.64 4.74
N PHE A 110 4.33 23.67 4.31
CA PHE A 110 5.67 23.42 4.85
C PHE A 110 6.80 24.08 4.06
N LYS A 111 6.50 24.85 3.00
CA LYS A 111 7.47 25.68 2.30
C LYS A 111 7.54 27.07 2.92
N TYR A 112 8.50 27.26 3.82
CA TYR A 112 8.75 28.52 4.51
C TYR A 112 10.24 28.86 4.57
N LYS A 113 10.55 30.13 4.84
CA LYS A 113 11.94 30.59 5.00
C LYS A 113 12.58 29.88 6.20
N ASP A 114 13.82 29.43 6.03
CA ASP A 114 14.59 28.75 7.08
C ASP A 114 14.00 27.38 7.51
N GLN A 115 13.29 26.70 6.59
CA GLN A 115 12.81 25.32 6.78
C GLN A 115 13.97 24.34 7.07
N GLN A 116 13.78 23.47 8.08
CA GLN A 116 14.80 22.52 8.52
C GLN A 116 14.89 21.26 7.63
N VAL A 117 13.82 20.95 6.92
CA VAL A 117 13.69 19.80 6.02
C VAL A 117 12.95 20.22 4.74
N PHE A 118 13.18 19.49 3.65
CA PHE A 118 12.54 19.72 2.36
C PHE A 118 11.03 19.42 2.42
N GLU A 119 10.20 20.33 1.90
CA GLU A 119 8.75 20.35 2.10
C GLU A 119 8.04 19.05 1.66
N VAL A 120 8.58 18.35 0.66
CA VAL A 120 8.03 17.09 0.15
C VAL A 120 8.00 16.00 1.23
N ILE A 121 8.88 16.02 2.23
CA ILE A 121 8.97 14.96 3.25
C ILE A 121 7.64 14.74 3.99
N TYR A 122 6.90 15.81 4.30
CA TYR A 122 5.65 15.72 5.04
C TYR A 122 4.59 14.93 4.28
N ALA A 123 4.53 15.08 2.96
CA ALA A 123 3.66 14.29 2.10
C ALA A 123 4.11 12.81 2.05
N GLN A 124 5.42 12.54 1.92
CA GLN A 124 5.93 11.15 1.92
C GLN A 124 5.62 10.42 3.23
N LEU A 125 5.81 11.09 4.37
CA LEU A 125 5.52 10.57 5.71
C LEU A 125 4.03 10.29 5.87
N PHE A 126 3.17 11.27 5.57
CA PHE A 126 1.72 11.14 5.75
C PHE A 126 1.10 10.07 4.83
N GLY A 127 1.49 10.07 3.55
CA GLY A 127 1.02 9.06 2.58
C GLY A 127 1.48 7.65 2.93
N SER A 128 2.72 7.48 3.41
CA SER A 128 3.24 6.17 3.84
C SER A 128 2.60 5.67 5.14
N PHE A 129 2.33 6.57 6.10
CA PHE A 129 1.55 6.26 7.31
C PHE A 129 0.16 5.72 6.94
N LEU A 130 -0.57 6.46 6.12
CA LEU A 130 -1.93 6.12 5.73
C LEU A 130 -1.96 4.78 4.97
N PHE A 131 -1.00 4.53 4.08
CA PHE A 131 -0.88 3.26 3.36
C PHE A 131 -0.64 2.08 4.32
N GLY A 132 0.23 2.25 5.32
CA GLY A 132 0.49 1.22 6.34
C GLY A 132 -0.72 0.94 7.23
N PHE A 133 -1.45 2.00 7.59
CA PHE A 133 -2.70 1.90 8.36
C PHE A 133 -3.81 1.17 7.59
N LEU A 134 -3.99 1.48 6.30
CA LEU A 134 -4.96 0.81 5.42
C LEU A 134 -4.65 -0.68 5.26
N GLN A 135 -3.37 -1.07 5.13
CA GLN A 135 -2.98 -2.49 5.04
C GLN A 135 -3.40 -3.27 6.29
N SER A 136 -3.29 -2.69 7.49
CA SER A 136 -3.65 -3.39 8.74
C SER A 136 -5.13 -3.32 9.07
N THR A 137 -5.91 -2.48 8.39
CA THR A 137 -7.36 -2.29 8.61
C THR A 137 -8.23 -2.82 7.45
N GLN A 138 -7.62 -3.43 6.44
CA GLN A 138 -8.29 -3.98 5.25
C GLN A 138 -9.43 -4.95 5.61
N GLN A 139 -9.23 -5.82 6.59
CA GLN A 139 -10.22 -6.83 7.00
C GLN A 139 -11.40 -6.22 7.79
N THR A 140 -11.17 -5.27 8.71
CA THR A 140 -12.23 -4.73 9.58
C THR A 140 -12.92 -3.50 9.01
N VAL A 141 -12.16 -2.52 8.51
CA VAL A 141 -12.64 -1.22 8.05
C VAL A 141 -13.06 -1.31 6.58
N LEU A 142 -12.19 -1.84 5.72
CA LEU A 142 -12.49 -2.01 4.30
C LEU A 142 -13.30 -3.28 4.00
N LYS A 143 -13.50 -4.16 4.99
CA LYS A 143 -14.27 -5.42 4.87
C LYS A 143 -13.78 -6.32 3.72
N ASN A 144 -12.46 -6.36 3.48
CA ASN A 144 -11.82 -7.02 2.33
C ASN A 144 -12.31 -6.54 0.95
N ASN A 145 -12.94 -5.36 0.85
CA ASN A 145 -13.29 -4.77 -0.45
C ASN A 145 -12.01 -4.25 -1.14
N LEU A 146 -11.50 -5.06 -2.08
CA LEU A 146 -10.32 -4.78 -2.88
C LEU A 146 -10.41 -3.41 -3.57
N ASN A 147 -11.56 -3.03 -4.11
CA ASN A 147 -11.73 -1.79 -4.85
C ASN A 147 -11.56 -0.55 -3.95
N LEU A 148 -12.03 -0.62 -2.70
CA LEU A 148 -11.78 0.44 -1.70
C LEU A 148 -10.29 0.50 -1.31
N PHE A 149 -9.64 -0.65 -1.13
CA PHE A 149 -8.21 -0.69 -0.85
C PHE A 149 -7.39 -0.12 -2.02
N LEU A 150 -7.76 -0.37 -3.26
CA LEU A 150 -7.11 0.21 -4.45
C LEU A 150 -7.38 1.72 -4.57
N GLY A 151 -8.61 2.17 -4.32
CA GLY A 151 -8.97 3.59 -4.29
C GLY A 151 -8.15 4.38 -3.26
N PHE A 152 -8.12 3.95 -2.00
CA PHE A 152 -7.38 4.63 -0.96
C PHE A 152 -5.87 4.35 -0.98
N GLY A 153 -5.46 3.16 -1.39
CA GLY A 153 -4.05 2.77 -1.47
C GLY A 153 -3.36 3.34 -2.71
N THR A 154 -3.78 2.88 -3.90
CA THR A 154 -3.18 3.31 -5.17
C THR A 154 -3.60 4.74 -5.53
N GLY A 155 -4.87 5.11 -5.35
CA GLY A 155 -5.36 6.47 -5.59
C GLY A 155 -4.83 7.46 -4.55
N LEU A 156 -5.37 7.44 -3.33
CA LEU A 156 -5.11 8.47 -2.31
C LEU A 156 -3.64 8.46 -1.84
N CYS A 157 -3.21 7.41 -1.15
CA CYS A 157 -1.85 7.33 -0.59
C CYS A 157 -0.77 7.37 -1.65
N GLY A 158 -1.04 6.77 -2.82
CA GLY A 158 -0.17 6.83 -3.98
C GLY A 158 0.11 8.26 -4.40
N CYS A 159 -0.92 9.08 -4.64
CA CYS A 159 -0.80 10.46 -5.13
C CYS A 159 -0.36 11.49 -4.07
N ILE A 160 -0.54 11.17 -2.78
CA ILE A 160 0.08 11.93 -1.68
C ILE A 160 1.61 11.80 -1.74
N THR A 161 2.12 10.61 -2.07
CA THR A 161 3.56 10.37 -2.22
C THR A 161 4.06 10.63 -3.64
N THR A 162 5.38 10.76 -3.85
CA THR A 162 5.96 10.94 -5.18
C THR A 162 7.44 10.51 -5.19
N PHE A 163 7.82 9.52 -6.01
CA PHE A 163 9.23 9.12 -6.12
C PHE A 163 10.01 10.09 -7.02
N SER A 164 9.38 10.63 -8.07
CA SER A 164 10.03 11.50 -9.05
C SER A 164 10.45 12.84 -8.45
N SER A 165 9.56 13.52 -7.72
CA SER A 165 9.87 14.81 -7.10
C SER A 165 11.00 14.70 -6.07
N PHE A 166 11.00 13.64 -5.27
CA PHE A 166 12.07 13.33 -4.32
C PHE A 166 13.40 13.03 -5.02
N SER A 167 13.38 12.24 -6.10
CA SER A 167 14.57 11.90 -6.88
C SER A 167 15.20 13.12 -7.55
N LEU A 168 14.38 14.04 -8.06
CA LEU A 168 14.83 15.31 -8.64
C LEU A 168 15.46 16.24 -7.58
N ILE A 169 14.88 16.33 -6.38
CA ILE A 169 15.47 17.11 -5.27
C ILE A 169 16.84 16.52 -4.88
N ALA A 170 16.95 15.20 -4.75
CA ALA A 170 18.23 14.54 -4.48
C ALA A 170 19.27 14.83 -5.58
N PHE A 171 18.87 14.75 -6.85
CA PHE A 171 19.75 15.00 -8.00
C PHE A 171 20.24 16.46 -8.08
N THR A 172 19.32 17.42 -7.96
CA THR A 172 19.65 18.87 -8.02
C THR A 172 20.53 19.31 -6.85
N ASN A 173 20.41 18.67 -5.68
CA ASN A 173 21.31 18.87 -4.55
C ASN A 173 22.67 18.21 -4.78
N LEU A 174 22.73 17.02 -5.37
CA LEU A 174 23.97 16.26 -5.62
C LEU A 174 24.93 17.01 -6.55
N PHE A 175 24.38 17.68 -7.57
CA PHE A 175 25.13 18.37 -8.63
C PHE A 175 25.03 19.91 -8.57
N HIS A 176 24.62 20.46 -7.42
CA HIS A 176 24.67 21.91 -7.12
C HIS A 176 23.86 22.82 -8.04
N ILE A 177 22.92 22.26 -8.79
CA ILE A 177 22.16 22.95 -9.85
C ILE A 177 21.45 24.21 -9.30
N ASN A 178 21.05 24.19 -8.02
CA ASN A 178 20.32 25.27 -7.36
C ASN A 178 21.03 25.90 -6.14
N ALA A 179 22.28 25.51 -5.82
CA ALA A 179 22.90 25.81 -4.52
C ALA A 179 24.22 26.57 -4.61
N LYS A 180 24.40 27.61 -3.77
CA LYS A 180 25.65 28.38 -3.63
C LYS A 180 26.69 27.72 -2.71
N SER A 181 26.54 26.43 -2.40
CA SER A 181 27.41 25.69 -1.48
C SER A 181 28.47 24.86 -2.21
N GLY A 182 29.52 24.44 -1.50
CA GLY A 182 30.60 23.64 -2.09
C GLY A 182 30.21 22.19 -2.40
N VAL A 183 31.04 21.50 -3.18
CA VAL A 183 30.76 20.14 -3.71
C VAL A 183 30.33 19.16 -2.61
N LEU A 184 31.08 19.15 -1.49
CA LEU A 184 30.81 18.26 -0.36
C LEU A 184 29.43 18.48 0.27
N GLN A 185 28.97 19.73 0.39
CA GLN A 185 27.68 20.07 0.98
C GLN A 185 26.50 19.59 0.14
N GLY A 186 26.63 19.54 -1.19
CA GLY A 186 25.59 19.04 -2.09
C GLY A 186 25.48 17.51 -2.05
N ILE A 187 26.62 16.82 -2.06
CA ILE A 187 26.67 15.36 -1.83
C ILE A 187 26.01 15.01 -0.49
N LEU A 188 26.38 15.72 0.59
CA LEU A 188 25.80 15.50 1.91
C LEU A 188 24.29 15.78 1.91
N SER A 189 23.84 16.87 1.29
CA SER A 189 22.42 17.22 1.15
C SER A 189 21.63 16.16 0.37
N ALA A 190 22.18 15.63 -0.73
CA ALA A 190 21.56 14.56 -1.51
C ALA A 190 21.42 13.26 -0.68
N ILE A 191 22.48 12.87 0.04
CA ILE A 191 22.45 11.72 0.96
C ILE A 191 21.41 11.95 2.07
N THR A 192 21.34 13.16 2.65
CA THR A 192 20.34 13.52 3.66
C THR A 192 18.92 13.39 3.11
N VAL A 193 18.63 13.90 1.90
CA VAL A 193 17.33 13.75 1.24
C VAL A 193 16.97 12.27 1.05
N LEU A 194 17.89 11.47 0.49
CA LEU A 194 17.72 10.03 0.28
C LEU A 194 17.43 9.28 1.59
N VAL A 195 18.29 9.44 2.60
CA VAL A 195 18.19 8.73 3.88
C VAL A 195 16.92 9.14 4.64
N ILE A 196 16.64 10.44 4.79
CA ILE A 196 15.47 10.91 5.54
C ILE A 196 14.17 10.46 4.87
N THR A 197 14.07 10.55 3.53
CA THR A 197 12.85 10.12 2.82
C THR A 197 12.58 8.63 3.00
N LEU A 198 13.60 7.79 2.79
CA LEU A 198 13.44 6.33 2.83
C LEU A 198 13.21 5.81 4.25
N THR A 199 14.05 6.23 5.19
CA THR A 199 13.93 5.80 6.60
C THR A 199 12.68 6.37 7.26
N GLY A 200 12.35 7.63 6.98
CA GLY A 200 11.13 8.28 7.45
C GLY A 200 9.88 7.58 6.91
N SER A 201 9.79 7.35 5.60
CA SER A 201 8.64 6.70 4.98
C SER A 201 8.48 5.23 5.43
N LEU A 202 9.58 4.48 5.59
CA LEU A 202 9.56 3.12 6.16
C LEU A 202 9.09 3.10 7.62
N SER A 203 9.57 4.03 8.44
CA SER A 203 9.18 4.15 9.85
C SER A 203 7.71 4.56 9.97
N SER A 204 7.29 5.51 9.14
CA SER A 204 5.90 5.98 9.05
C SER A 204 4.94 4.86 8.63
N LEU A 205 5.31 4.06 7.61
CA LEU A 205 4.58 2.86 7.19
C LEU A 205 4.43 1.85 8.34
N LYS A 206 5.52 1.55 9.05
CA LYS A 206 5.50 0.62 10.20
C LYS A 206 4.62 1.13 11.34
N TYR A 207 4.67 2.44 11.63
CA TYR A 207 3.83 3.06 12.65
C TYR A 207 2.34 3.04 12.26
N GLY A 208 2.02 3.33 11.00
CA GLY A 208 0.68 3.16 10.46
C GLY A 208 0.15 1.74 10.60
N LYS A 209 0.99 0.74 10.28
CA LYS A 209 0.65 -0.69 10.49
C LYS A 209 0.37 -1.02 11.96
N LEU A 210 1.21 -0.54 12.88
CA LEU A 210 1.02 -0.76 14.32
C LEU A 210 -0.31 -0.18 14.83
N LEU A 211 -0.62 1.07 14.47
CA LEU A 211 -1.86 1.72 14.87
C LEU A 211 -3.08 1.03 14.24
N GLY A 212 -2.98 0.66 12.96
CA GLY A 212 -4.02 -0.08 12.26
C GLY A 212 -4.31 -1.45 12.88
N LYS A 213 -3.29 -2.20 13.31
CA LYS A 213 -3.47 -3.45 14.08
C LYS A 213 -4.20 -3.22 15.40
N LYS A 214 -3.79 -2.21 16.17
CA LYS A 214 -4.45 -1.85 17.45
C LYS A 214 -5.94 -1.52 17.25
N LEU A 215 -6.27 -0.77 16.19
CA LEU A 215 -7.66 -0.48 15.84
C LEU A 215 -8.42 -1.73 15.37
N ASN A 216 -7.78 -2.60 14.58
CA ASN A 216 -8.35 -3.84 14.08
C ASN A 216 -8.79 -4.75 15.24
N ASN A 217 -7.91 -4.97 16.22
CA ASN A 217 -8.21 -5.77 17.42
C ASN A 217 -9.37 -5.16 18.22
N PHE A 218 -9.33 -3.87 18.51
CA PHE A 218 -10.40 -3.15 19.21
C PHE A 218 -11.78 -3.23 18.52
N ILE A 219 -11.81 -3.20 17.17
CA ILE A 219 -13.05 -3.38 16.41
C ILE A 219 -13.54 -4.84 16.50
N LEU A 220 -12.63 -5.82 16.44
CA LEU A 220 -12.98 -7.24 16.54
C LEU A 220 -13.51 -7.59 17.94
N GLU A 221 -12.84 -7.16 19.00
CA GLU A 221 -13.30 -7.30 20.40
C GLU A 221 -14.72 -6.73 20.58
N ARG A 222 -14.97 -5.51 20.08
CA ARG A 222 -16.30 -4.88 20.13
C ARG A 222 -17.35 -5.63 19.31
N ARG A 223 -16.99 -6.26 18.19
CA ARG A 223 -17.90 -7.11 17.40
C ARG A 223 -18.20 -8.41 18.14
N ALA A 224 -17.19 -9.09 18.68
CA ALA A 224 -17.35 -10.32 19.46
C ALA A 224 -18.26 -10.10 20.67
N LYS A 225 -18.04 -9.03 21.45
CA LYS A 225 -18.86 -8.70 22.62
C LYS A 225 -20.32 -8.37 22.26
N LYS A 226 -20.57 -7.77 21.09
CA LYS A 226 -21.93 -7.59 20.56
C LYS A 226 -22.61 -8.89 20.16
N MET A 227 -21.90 -9.81 19.50
CA MET A 227 -22.45 -11.12 19.12
C MET A 227 -22.82 -11.95 20.35
N LEU A 228 -21.97 -11.93 21.39
CA LEU A 228 -22.22 -12.58 22.68
C LEU A 228 -23.53 -12.06 23.31
N ASN A 229 -23.70 -10.74 23.38
CA ASN A 229 -24.92 -10.12 23.92
C ASN A 229 -26.16 -10.34 23.04
N GLN A 230 -26.01 -10.44 21.72
CA GLN A 230 -27.14 -10.69 20.80
C GLN A 230 -27.63 -12.14 20.81
N ASN A 231 -26.74 -13.10 21.04
CA ASN A 231 -27.12 -14.51 21.18
C ASN A 231 -28.01 -14.77 22.40
N ALA A 232 -27.97 -13.89 23.41
CA ALA A 232 -28.90 -13.89 24.56
C ALA A 232 -30.28 -13.27 24.25
N SER A 233 -30.51 -12.74 23.05
CA SER A 233 -31.75 -12.10 22.62
C SER A 233 -32.08 -12.41 21.16
N LYS A 234 -32.39 -13.69 20.88
CA LYS A 234 -32.91 -14.10 19.56
C LYS A 234 -34.38 -13.68 19.40
N SER A 235 -34.60 -12.62 18.65
CA SER A 235 -35.82 -12.46 17.84
C SER A 235 -35.47 -12.69 16.37
N ASN A 236 -36.34 -13.40 15.65
CA ASN A 236 -36.07 -13.92 14.32
C ASN A 236 -36.83 -13.11 13.26
N THR A 237 -36.13 -12.29 12.47
CA THR A 237 -36.72 -11.62 11.30
C THR A 237 -35.84 -11.77 10.06
N ASN A 238 -36.37 -12.55 9.12
CA ASN A 238 -35.77 -12.80 7.81
C ASN A 238 -36.47 -11.91 6.77
N THR A 239 -35.78 -10.91 6.22
CA THR A 239 -36.16 -10.21 4.97
C THR A 239 -35.04 -9.25 4.56
N ARG A 240 -34.11 -9.68 3.68
CA ARG A 240 -33.04 -8.80 3.17
C ARG A 240 -32.48 -9.21 1.81
N SER A 241 -33.36 -9.40 0.83
CA SER A 241 -32.95 -9.74 -0.55
C SER A 241 -33.05 -8.54 -1.50
N GLU A 242 -34.21 -7.86 -1.56
CA GLU A 242 -34.46 -6.83 -2.58
C GLU A 242 -33.78 -5.48 -2.31
N VAL A 243 -33.65 -5.07 -1.04
CA VAL A 243 -33.01 -3.79 -0.65
C VAL A 243 -31.54 -3.72 -1.09
N VAL A 244 -30.86 -4.86 -1.21
CA VAL A 244 -29.41 -4.93 -1.47
C VAL A 244 -29.04 -4.48 -2.90
N ILE A 245 -29.93 -4.66 -3.87
CA ILE A 245 -29.66 -4.30 -5.28
C ILE A 245 -29.77 -2.78 -5.47
N HIS A 246 -30.77 -2.15 -4.85
CA HIS A 246 -30.99 -0.71 -4.94
C HIS A 246 -29.87 0.09 -4.23
N ASP A 247 -29.42 -0.38 -3.06
CA ASP A 247 -28.23 0.11 -2.35
C ASP A 247 -26.94 -0.04 -3.17
N CYS A 248 -26.89 -1.03 -4.07
CA CYS A 248 -25.78 -1.20 -5.00
C CYS A 248 -25.82 -0.11 -6.08
N PHE A 249 -26.90 -0.03 -6.85
CA PHE A 249 -27.02 0.92 -7.96
C PHE A 249 -26.79 2.38 -7.52
N ILE A 250 -27.44 2.82 -6.43
CA ILE A 250 -27.26 4.18 -5.88
C ILE A 250 -25.79 4.45 -5.55
N ARG A 251 -25.08 3.50 -4.91
CA ARG A 251 -23.65 3.68 -4.57
C ARG A 251 -22.78 3.86 -5.81
N TYR A 252 -23.10 3.21 -6.92
CA TYR A 252 -22.35 3.36 -8.17
C TYR A 252 -22.64 4.70 -8.85
N VAL A 253 -23.90 5.14 -8.89
CA VAL A 253 -24.27 6.47 -9.41
C VAL A 253 -23.59 7.56 -8.58
N LEU A 254 -23.63 7.48 -7.25
CA LEU A 254 -22.97 8.44 -6.37
C LEU A 254 -21.44 8.49 -6.57
N LEU A 255 -20.78 7.34 -6.79
CA LEU A 255 -19.33 7.31 -7.04
C LEU A 255 -18.95 7.79 -8.45
N PHE A 256 -19.80 7.56 -9.46
CA PHE A 256 -19.63 8.11 -10.80
C PHE A 256 -19.79 9.64 -10.79
N LEU A 257 -20.81 10.16 -10.09
CA LEU A 257 -20.96 11.60 -9.87
C LEU A 257 -19.77 12.17 -9.08
N ALA A 258 -19.31 11.47 -8.04
CA ALA A 258 -18.15 11.90 -7.24
C ALA A 258 -16.81 11.85 -8.00
N SER A 259 -16.68 11.11 -9.10
CA SER A 259 -15.48 11.16 -9.95
C SER A 259 -15.62 12.18 -11.09
N VAL A 260 -16.74 12.16 -11.82
CA VAL A 260 -16.96 13.00 -13.01
C VAL A 260 -17.22 14.46 -12.64
N VAL A 261 -18.06 14.75 -11.64
CA VAL A 261 -18.45 16.15 -11.32
C VAL A 261 -17.26 16.96 -10.78
N PRO A 262 -16.42 16.46 -9.86
CA PRO A 262 -15.20 17.18 -9.49
C PRO A 262 -14.24 17.35 -10.66
N TRP A 263 -14.11 16.35 -11.56
CA TRP A 263 -13.20 16.46 -12.70
C TRP A 263 -13.66 17.52 -13.70
N THR A 264 -14.96 17.59 -14.02
CA THR A 264 -15.49 18.65 -14.89
C THR A 264 -15.36 20.03 -14.24
N ILE A 265 -15.62 20.17 -12.94
CA ILE A 265 -15.37 21.43 -12.20
C ILE A 265 -13.90 21.81 -12.24
N ILE A 266 -12.97 20.86 -12.06
CA ILE A 266 -11.53 21.10 -12.15
C ILE A 266 -11.14 21.57 -13.56
N ILE A 267 -11.64 20.92 -14.61
CA ILE A 267 -11.36 21.31 -16.01
C ILE A 267 -11.94 22.70 -16.32
N VAL A 268 -13.16 23.02 -15.87
CA VAL A 268 -13.75 24.36 -16.03
C VAL A 268 -12.91 25.40 -15.28
N THR A 269 -12.51 25.13 -14.02
CA THR A 269 -11.68 26.08 -13.27
C THR A 269 -10.27 26.26 -13.87
N CYS A 270 -9.69 25.25 -14.54
CA CYS A 270 -8.46 25.41 -15.35
C CYS A 270 -8.61 26.45 -16.47
N ILE A 271 -9.77 26.51 -17.12
CA ILE A 271 -10.01 27.40 -18.27
C ILE A 271 -10.36 28.81 -17.80
N TRP A 272 -11.24 28.93 -16.80
CA TRP A 272 -11.89 30.19 -16.44
C TRP A 272 -11.23 30.94 -15.26
N ILE A 273 -10.44 30.26 -14.41
CA ILE A 273 -9.81 30.87 -13.23
C ILE A 273 -8.28 30.84 -13.42
N PRO A 274 -7.64 31.97 -13.81
CA PRO A 274 -6.18 32.02 -13.94
C PRO A 274 -5.46 31.94 -12.59
N GLN A 275 -6.11 32.41 -11.51
CA GLN A 275 -5.55 32.36 -10.15
C GLN A 275 -5.50 30.91 -9.64
N GLY A 276 -4.30 30.37 -9.46
CA GLY A 276 -4.10 28.98 -9.03
C GLY A 276 -4.31 27.92 -10.14
N ARG A 277 -4.32 28.33 -11.41
CA ARG A 277 -4.52 27.43 -12.57
C ARG A 277 -3.47 26.32 -12.65
N ASN A 278 -2.24 26.56 -12.20
CA ASN A 278 -1.21 25.54 -12.00
C ASN A 278 -1.64 24.39 -11.04
N TRP A 279 -2.41 24.68 -9.99
CA TRP A 279 -2.96 23.64 -9.09
C TRP A 279 -4.12 22.90 -9.75
N THR A 280 -5.03 23.59 -10.43
CA THR A 280 -6.17 22.94 -11.09
C THR A 280 -5.72 22.06 -12.26
N ILE A 281 -4.72 22.47 -13.05
CA ILE A 281 -4.12 21.61 -14.09
C ILE A 281 -3.43 20.39 -13.45
N SER A 282 -2.72 20.56 -12.32
CA SER A 282 -2.13 19.42 -11.58
C SER A 282 -3.19 18.41 -11.14
N LEU A 283 -4.34 18.89 -10.65
CA LEU A 283 -5.48 18.05 -10.29
C LEU A 283 -6.12 17.42 -11.54
N ALA A 284 -6.28 18.15 -12.64
CA ALA A 284 -6.87 17.62 -13.88
C ALA A 284 -6.06 16.44 -14.46
N LEU A 285 -4.73 16.49 -14.33
CA LEU A 285 -3.79 15.49 -14.85
C LEU A 285 -3.47 14.35 -13.85
N SER A 286 -3.82 14.49 -12.57
CA SER A 286 -3.57 13.44 -11.55
C SER A 286 -4.19 12.07 -11.86
N PRO A 287 -5.40 11.95 -12.46
CA PRO A 287 -5.99 10.65 -12.75
C PRO A 287 -5.19 9.90 -13.81
N LEU A 288 -4.65 10.60 -14.82
CA LEU A 288 -3.90 9.97 -15.91
C LEU A 288 -2.64 9.25 -15.40
N GLY A 289 -1.88 9.90 -14.50
CA GLY A 289 -0.72 9.27 -13.86
C GLY A 289 -1.12 8.09 -12.97
N THR A 290 -2.19 8.26 -12.20
CA THR A 290 -2.73 7.22 -11.30
C THR A 290 -3.20 5.97 -12.05
N LEU A 291 -3.92 6.17 -13.15
CA LEU A 291 -4.45 5.10 -14.00
C LEU A 291 -3.30 4.35 -14.70
N LEU A 292 -2.30 5.06 -15.21
CA LEU A 292 -1.11 4.42 -15.78
C LEU A 292 -0.34 3.62 -14.72
N ARG A 293 -0.12 4.14 -13.51
CA ARG A 293 0.47 3.38 -12.39
C ARG A 293 -0.35 2.13 -12.03
N PHE A 294 -1.68 2.25 -12.00
CA PHE A 294 -2.59 1.13 -11.74
C PHE A 294 -2.53 0.05 -12.82
N LEU A 295 -2.34 0.41 -14.10
CA LEU A 295 -2.11 -0.54 -15.18
C LEU A 295 -0.72 -1.20 -15.06
N LEU A 296 0.32 -0.41 -14.80
CA LEU A 296 1.71 -0.90 -14.64
C LEU A 296 1.85 -1.87 -13.46
N ARG A 297 1.04 -1.75 -12.39
CA ARG A 297 0.96 -2.73 -11.27
C ARG A 297 0.83 -4.17 -11.74
N ARG A 298 0.21 -4.45 -12.90
CA ARG A 298 0.10 -5.81 -13.45
C ARG A 298 1.46 -6.49 -13.67
N LEU A 299 2.51 -5.70 -13.94
CA LEU A 299 3.88 -6.19 -14.10
C LEU A 299 4.52 -6.67 -12.77
N ASN A 300 3.97 -6.29 -11.61
CA ASN A 300 4.48 -6.76 -10.31
C ASN A 300 4.28 -8.26 -10.11
N ALA A 301 3.31 -8.88 -10.80
CA ALA A 301 3.11 -10.34 -10.76
C ALA A 301 4.20 -11.14 -11.51
N LEU A 302 5.07 -10.48 -12.30
CA LEU A 302 6.11 -11.16 -13.09
C LEU A 302 7.28 -11.69 -12.26
N SER A 303 7.46 -11.23 -11.01
CA SER A 303 8.56 -11.67 -10.15
C SER A 303 8.27 -11.51 -8.67
N SER A 304 8.51 -12.57 -7.89
CA SER A 304 8.49 -12.55 -6.42
C SER A 304 9.74 -11.88 -5.81
N THR A 305 10.66 -11.37 -6.63
CA THR A 305 11.92 -10.75 -6.17
C THR A 305 12.06 -9.28 -6.53
N PHE A 306 11.27 -8.78 -7.47
CA PHE A 306 11.40 -7.43 -8.02
C PHE A 306 10.06 -6.91 -8.56
N PHE A 307 9.60 -5.76 -8.05
CA PHE A 307 8.31 -5.17 -8.42
C PHE A 307 8.43 -4.28 -9.64
N TRP A 308 8.39 -4.92 -10.82
CA TRP A 308 8.60 -4.27 -12.13
C TRP A 308 7.64 -3.15 -12.44
N GLY A 309 6.36 -3.27 -12.06
CA GLY A 309 5.34 -2.25 -12.29
C GLY A 309 5.64 -0.96 -11.53
N THR A 310 5.96 -1.07 -10.24
CA THR A 310 6.31 0.08 -9.39
C THR A 310 7.65 0.68 -9.81
N TYR A 311 8.64 -0.15 -10.17
CA TYR A 311 9.91 0.31 -10.73
C TYR A 311 9.73 1.08 -12.04
N VAL A 312 9.06 0.50 -13.04
CA VAL A 312 8.83 1.15 -14.35
C VAL A 312 8.06 2.45 -14.19
N ALA A 313 7.01 2.47 -13.36
CA ALA A 313 6.25 3.69 -13.08
C ALA A 313 7.14 4.79 -12.47
N ASN A 314 7.95 4.44 -11.46
CA ASN A 314 8.87 5.36 -10.79
C ASN A 314 9.95 5.91 -11.73
N ILE A 315 10.62 5.06 -12.52
CA ILE A 315 11.67 5.51 -13.46
C ILE A 315 11.08 6.33 -14.61
N LEU A 316 9.98 5.88 -15.22
CA LEU A 316 9.31 6.60 -16.32
C LEU A 316 8.85 8.00 -15.88
N GLY A 317 8.15 8.10 -14.74
CA GLY A 317 7.70 9.38 -14.20
C GLY A 317 8.85 10.29 -13.75
N THR A 318 10.01 9.72 -13.37
CA THR A 318 11.22 10.50 -13.06
C THR A 318 11.89 11.04 -14.32
N GLY A 319 11.97 10.24 -15.39
CA GLY A 319 12.52 10.68 -16.68
C GLY A 319 11.67 11.79 -17.32
N ILE A 320 10.34 11.64 -17.35
CA ILE A 320 9.43 12.68 -17.84
C ILE A 320 9.55 13.95 -16.99
N LEU A 321 9.62 13.82 -15.66
CA LEU A 321 9.85 14.98 -14.78
C LEU A 321 11.19 15.68 -15.07
N GLY A 322 12.25 14.95 -15.41
CA GLY A 322 13.54 15.53 -15.81
C GLY A 322 13.44 16.37 -17.09
N LEU A 323 12.69 15.90 -18.09
CA LEU A 323 12.43 16.68 -19.32
C LEU A 323 11.61 17.94 -19.03
N LEU A 324 10.60 17.83 -18.17
CA LEU A 324 9.78 18.97 -17.75
C LEU A 324 10.58 20.01 -16.94
N PHE A 325 11.53 19.56 -16.11
CA PHE A 325 12.46 20.44 -15.40
C PHE A 325 13.34 21.25 -16.36
N ILE A 326 13.87 20.61 -17.41
CA ILE A 326 14.63 21.29 -18.48
C ILE A 326 13.75 22.36 -19.16
N LEU A 327 12.49 22.05 -19.50
CA LEU A 327 11.57 23.01 -20.12
C LEU A 327 11.18 24.20 -19.22
N GLN A 328 11.50 24.15 -17.93
CA GLN A 328 11.35 25.27 -16.98
C GLN A 328 12.65 26.06 -16.76
N ASP A 329 13.76 25.67 -17.38
CA ASP A 329 15.02 26.42 -17.33
C ASP A 329 14.87 27.75 -18.09
N PRO A 330 15.10 28.92 -17.43
CA PRO A 330 15.09 30.22 -18.10
C PRO A 330 16.01 30.32 -19.32
N LYS A 331 17.10 29.53 -19.39
CA LYS A 331 18.00 29.49 -20.55
C LYS A 331 17.30 29.05 -21.85
N ILE A 332 16.24 28.24 -21.76
CA ILE A 332 15.48 27.78 -22.94
C ILE A 332 14.49 28.85 -23.42
N GLY A 333 13.98 29.69 -22.52
CA GLY A 333 12.94 30.68 -22.84
C GLY A 333 11.61 30.07 -23.30
N TYR A 334 11.39 28.76 -23.13
CA TYR A 334 10.11 28.10 -23.45
C TYR A 334 8.97 28.59 -22.57
N CYS A 335 9.30 28.88 -21.31
CA CYS A 335 8.48 29.33 -20.20
C CYS A 335 9.26 30.46 -19.50
N GLY A 336 8.69 31.66 -19.32
CA GLY A 336 9.49 32.86 -19.05
C GLY A 336 8.94 33.95 -18.13
N THR A 337 7.72 33.82 -17.59
CA THR A 337 7.16 34.73 -16.58
C THR A 337 6.24 33.98 -15.61
N ASP A 338 6.00 34.54 -14.42
CA ASP A 338 5.17 33.94 -13.34
C ASP A 338 3.67 33.74 -13.70
N SER A 339 3.25 34.09 -14.92
CA SER A 339 1.88 33.98 -15.43
C SER A 339 1.78 33.37 -16.84
N ASP A 340 2.86 32.80 -17.38
CA ASP A 340 2.82 32.08 -18.65
C ASP A 340 2.09 30.74 -18.49
N TRP A 341 0.98 30.58 -19.20
CA TRP A 341 0.17 29.36 -19.25
C TRP A 341 1.01 28.11 -19.61
N LYS A 342 2.12 28.27 -20.34
CA LYS A 342 3.06 27.18 -20.62
C LYS A 342 3.77 26.68 -19.35
N CYS A 343 4.27 27.60 -18.52
CA CYS A 343 4.91 27.27 -17.24
C CYS A 343 3.95 26.51 -16.33
N GLU A 344 2.67 26.92 -16.33
CA GLU A 344 1.63 26.30 -15.53
C GLU A 344 1.20 24.92 -16.04
N ILE A 345 1.17 24.70 -17.37
CA ILE A 345 0.98 23.36 -17.94
C ILE A 345 2.14 22.45 -17.56
N ILE A 346 3.39 22.92 -17.66
CA ILE A 346 4.56 22.12 -17.25
C ILE A 346 4.49 21.80 -15.76
N PHE A 347 4.13 22.77 -14.91
CA PHE A 347 3.88 22.54 -13.49
C PHE A 347 2.79 21.48 -13.27
N GLY A 348 1.72 21.51 -14.06
CA GLY A 348 0.63 20.54 -14.04
C GLY A 348 1.06 19.12 -14.43
N PHE A 349 1.89 18.95 -15.46
CA PHE A 349 2.45 17.64 -15.81
C PHE A 349 3.46 17.14 -14.75
N SER A 350 4.26 18.05 -14.19
CA SER A 350 5.25 17.76 -13.15
C SER A 350 4.58 17.32 -11.83
N ASN A 351 3.69 18.15 -11.29
CA ASN A 351 3.06 17.96 -9.99
C ASN A 351 1.72 17.22 -10.02
N GLY A 352 1.10 17.07 -11.19
CA GLY A 352 -0.07 16.21 -11.42
C GLY A 352 0.36 14.84 -11.94
N PHE A 353 0.58 14.75 -13.26
CA PHE A 353 0.85 13.48 -13.94
C PHE A 353 2.06 12.71 -13.38
N CYS A 354 3.25 13.30 -13.41
CA CYS A 354 4.49 12.59 -13.03
C CYS A 354 4.51 12.24 -11.54
N ALA A 355 4.05 13.16 -10.69
CA ALA A 355 3.96 12.91 -9.25
C ALA A 355 2.97 11.78 -8.90
N CYS A 356 1.85 11.65 -9.62
CA CYS A 356 0.84 10.61 -9.37
C CYS A 356 1.12 9.28 -10.09
N LEU A 357 1.91 9.31 -11.17
CA LEU A 357 2.47 8.13 -11.82
C LEU A 357 3.50 7.43 -10.94
N THR A 358 4.27 8.17 -10.15
CA THR A 358 5.25 7.60 -9.23
C THR A 358 4.70 7.46 -7.81
N THR A 359 5.38 6.73 -6.93
CA THR A 359 4.98 6.60 -5.51
C THR A 359 6.14 6.15 -4.61
N ILE A 360 6.18 6.70 -3.38
CA ILE A 360 7.03 6.21 -2.29
C ILE A 360 6.25 5.23 -1.39
N SER A 361 4.95 5.43 -1.14
CA SER A 361 4.19 4.62 -0.18
C SER A 361 4.08 3.14 -0.59
N THR A 362 3.88 2.86 -1.88
CA THR A 362 3.92 1.47 -2.39
C THR A 362 5.36 0.92 -2.36
N PHE A 363 6.34 1.69 -2.85
CA PHE A 363 7.75 1.31 -2.89
C PHE A 363 8.33 0.94 -1.51
N VAL A 364 8.06 1.71 -0.45
CA VAL A 364 8.53 1.35 0.90
C VAL A 364 7.79 0.17 1.50
N SER A 365 6.54 -0.07 1.09
CA SER A 365 5.82 -1.28 1.48
C SER A 365 6.38 -2.54 0.81
N GLU A 366 6.79 -2.43 -0.45
CA GLU A 366 7.48 -3.46 -1.23
C GLU A 366 8.88 -3.75 -0.65
N LEU A 367 9.63 -2.72 -0.25
CA LEU A 367 10.87 -2.91 0.50
C LEU A 367 10.65 -3.62 1.85
N ASN A 368 9.52 -3.36 2.51
CA ASN A 368 9.13 -4.03 3.75
C ASN A 368 8.52 -5.43 3.52
N SER A 369 8.20 -5.84 2.29
CA SER A 369 7.69 -7.19 2.00
C SER A 369 8.78 -8.18 1.61
N LEU A 370 9.85 -7.71 0.97
CA LEU A 370 10.96 -8.53 0.53
C LEU A 370 11.90 -8.92 1.69
N HIS A 371 12.48 -10.13 1.60
CA HIS A 371 13.60 -10.51 2.44
C HIS A 371 14.79 -9.56 2.25
N THR A 372 15.55 -9.32 3.33
CA THR A 372 16.60 -8.29 3.47
C THR A 372 17.48 -8.12 2.23
N LYS A 373 18.10 -9.20 1.72
CA LYS A 373 18.98 -9.14 0.53
C LYS A 373 18.24 -8.63 -0.73
N LYS A 374 17.04 -9.15 -1.00
CA LYS A 374 16.22 -8.77 -2.16
C LYS A 374 15.69 -7.33 -2.02
N SER A 375 15.29 -6.94 -0.81
CA SER A 375 14.87 -5.58 -0.46
C SER A 375 15.97 -4.55 -0.76
N HIS A 376 17.20 -4.78 -0.28
CA HIS A 376 18.32 -3.88 -0.56
C HIS A 376 18.65 -3.77 -2.05
N ILE A 377 18.64 -4.87 -2.81
CA ILE A 377 18.87 -4.85 -4.27
C ILE A 377 17.77 -4.06 -4.98
N TYR A 378 16.49 -4.37 -4.70
CA TYR A 378 15.34 -3.66 -5.30
C TYR A 378 15.38 -2.15 -5.01
N GLY A 379 15.67 -1.79 -3.76
CA GLY A 379 15.78 -0.40 -3.33
C GLY A 379 16.92 0.35 -4.01
N LEU A 380 18.13 -0.22 -3.99
CA LEU A 380 19.33 0.37 -4.57
C LEU A 380 19.18 0.54 -6.09
N VAL A 381 18.71 -0.49 -6.81
CA VAL A 381 18.47 -0.42 -8.26
C VAL A 381 17.45 0.67 -8.59
N SER A 382 16.35 0.78 -7.83
CA SER A 382 15.34 1.82 -8.07
C SER A 382 15.89 3.24 -7.88
N ILE A 383 16.64 3.47 -6.79
CA ILE A 383 17.22 4.79 -6.48
C ILE A 383 18.30 5.16 -7.50
N VAL A 384 19.25 4.25 -7.76
CA VAL A 384 20.37 4.48 -8.67
C VAL A 384 19.88 4.69 -10.10
N SER A 385 18.94 3.89 -10.60
CA SER A 385 18.33 4.13 -11.93
C SER A 385 17.59 5.47 -11.99
N GLY A 386 16.95 5.91 -10.91
CA GLY A 386 16.32 7.22 -10.81
C GLY A 386 17.31 8.38 -10.88
N GLN A 387 18.51 8.23 -10.32
CA GLN A 387 19.58 9.21 -10.45
C GLN A 387 20.27 9.16 -11.82
N ILE A 388 20.46 7.96 -12.41
CA ILE A 388 21.05 7.80 -13.75
C ILE A 388 20.15 8.40 -14.84
N ILE A 389 18.83 8.21 -14.78
CA ILE A 389 17.94 8.79 -15.80
C ILE A 389 17.92 10.33 -15.73
N LEU A 390 18.04 10.91 -14.53
CA LEU A 390 18.20 12.36 -14.35
C LEU A 390 19.59 12.84 -14.79
N LEU A 391 20.64 12.04 -14.58
CA LEU A 391 21.99 12.33 -15.06
C LEU A 391 22.04 12.44 -16.59
N VAL A 392 21.42 11.48 -17.28
CA VAL A 392 21.35 11.44 -18.75
C VAL A 392 20.46 12.55 -19.33
N ILE A 393 19.39 12.93 -18.63
CA ILE A 393 18.45 13.96 -19.12
C ILE A 393 18.90 15.36 -18.68
N VAL A 394 18.82 15.64 -17.38
CA VAL A 394 19.09 16.98 -16.80
C VAL A 394 20.57 17.29 -16.80
N GLY A 395 21.43 16.32 -16.46
CA GLY A 395 22.89 16.53 -16.44
C GLY A 395 23.43 16.91 -17.83
N SER A 396 23.05 16.17 -18.88
CA SER A 396 23.45 16.49 -20.26
C SER A 396 23.03 17.89 -20.71
N TRP A 397 21.87 18.40 -20.27
CA TRP A 397 21.47 19.79 -20.54
C TRP A 397 22.34 20.80 -19.77
N VAL A 398 22.48 20.61 -18.46
CA VAL A 398 23.15 21.55 -17.53
C VAL A 398 24.67 21.65 -17.77
N TRP A 399 25.32 20.61 -18.28
CA TRP A 399 26.76 20.65 -18.58
C TRP A 399 27.09 21.02 -20.03
N SER A 400 26.08 21.18 -20.89
CA SER A 400 26.26 21.65 -22.27
C SER A 400 25.96 23.14 -22.46
N ASN A 401 25.34 23.81 -21.46
CA ASN A 401 24.85 25.19 -21.54
C ASN A 401 25.03 25.96 -20.22
#